data_AF-A0A7S0XFW6-F1
#
_entry.id   AF-A0A7S0XFW6-F1
#
_cell.length_a   1.000
_cell.length_b   1.000
_cell.length_c   1.000
_cell.angle_alpha   90.00
_cell.angle_beta   90.00
_cell.angle_gamma   90.00
#
_symmetry.space_group_name_H-M   'P 1'
#
loop_
_entity.id
_entity.type
_entity.pdbx_description
1 polymer ?
#
loop_
_entity_poly.entity_id
_entity_poly.type
_entity_poly.pdbx_seq_one_letter_code
_entity_poly.pdbx_strand_id
1 'polypeptide(L)'
;IQIIQSDNNIISNKLSIVDTSNKQIIYDEEDYVVISGNGFNSKKNVLAFTNDIMEGINYTITSTSNRMIILKLIKPFKWLDSMDCSSNLLTLLSINTGDGFIPLNGSGGYIATIMETPKIIPSYIAITPSTTQLPIFGSGFISNQTRL
;
A
#
# COMPACT_ATOMS: atom_id res chain seq x y z
N ILE A 1 40.51 29.53 -17.78
CA ILE A 1 40.13 28.11 -17.57
C ILE A 1 38.61 28.07 -17.58
N GLN A 2 38.04 27.64 -18.70
CA GLN A 2 36.59 27.59 -18.89
C GLN A 2 36.14 26.21 -18.42
N ILE A 3 35.40 26.14 -17.33
CA ILE A 3 34.90 24.87 -16.77
C ILE A 3 33.74 24.43 -17.67
N ILE A 4 33.97 23.37 -18.44
CA ILE A 4 32.94 22.67 -19.19
C ILE A 4 32.05 21.97 -18.15
N GLN A 5 30.83 22.47 -17.96
CA GLN A 5 29.79 21.71 -17.27
C GLN A 5 29.49 20.49 -18.13
N SER A 6 29.78 19.30 -17.60
CA SER A 6 29.55 18.04 -18.29
C SER A 6 28.06 17.79 -18.47
N ASP A 7 27.69 17.56 -19.72
CA ASP A 7 26.39 17.13 -20.20
C ASP A 7 25.92 15.84 -19.51
N ASN A 8 25.16 15.96 -18.42
CA ASN A 8 24.44 14.83 -17.79
C ASN A 8 22.92 15.01 -17.89
N ASN A 9 22.43 15.55 -19.01
CA ASN A 9 20.99 15.70 -19.24
C ASN A 9 20.55 15.06 -20.56
N ILE A 10 20.80 13.76 -20.75
CA ILE A 10 20.20 13.01 -21.87
C ILE A 10 19.75 11.62 -21.38
N ILE A 11 18.43 11.45 -21.33
CA ILE A 11 17.60 10.25 -21.11
C ILE A 11 17.39 9.75 -19.66
N SER A 12 16.75 10.56 -18.81
CA SER A 12 15.94 10.01 -17.71
C SER A 12 14.52 9.76 -18.20
N ASN A 13 14.22 8.55 -18.66
CA ASN A 13 12.85 8.03 -18.56
C ASN A 13 12.58 7.85 -17.07
N LYS A 14 12.22 8.95 -16.40
CA LYS A 14 12.26 9.13 -14.95
C LYS A 14 11.25 8.20 -14.27
N LEU A 15 11.76 7.09 -13.75
CA LEU A 15 11.04 6.24 -12.82
C LEU A 15 10.34 7.13 -11.78
N SER A 16 9.03 6.97 -11.65
CA SER A 16 8.21 7.78 -10.75
C SER A 16 7.04 6.96 -10.22
N ILE A 17 6.65 7.26 -8.98
CA ILE A 17 5.44 6.74 -8.34
C ILE A 17 4.44 7.88 -8.23
N VAL A 18 3.19 7.60 -8.58
CA VAL A 18 2.07 8.48 -8.30
C VAL A 18 1.60 8.19 -6.89
N ASP A 19 1.52 9.22 -6.05
CA ASP A 19 0.88 9.10 -4.73
C ASP A 19 -0.61 8.83 -4.92
N THR A 20 -1.04 7.64 -4.52
CA THR A 20 -2.44 7.19 -4.57
C THR A 20 -3.02 6.95 -3.19
N SER A 21 -2.30 7.30 -2.11
CA SER A 21 -2.72 7.02 -0.73
C SER A 21 -4.08 7.62 -0.35
N ASN A 22 -4.43 8.78 -0.90
CA ASN A 22 -5.70 9.45 -0.67
C ASN A 22 -6.86 8.96 -1.56
N LYS A 23 -6.59 8.05 -2.52
CA LYS A 23 -7.58 7.50 -3.46
C LYS A 23 -7.77 6.00 -3.26
N GLN A 24 -6.69 5.29 -2.97
CA GLN A 24 -6.67 3.86 -2.71
C GLN A 24 -6.63 3.64 -1.20
N ILE A 25 -7.81 3.75 -0.60
CA ILE A 25 -8.05 3.41 0.81
C ILE A 25 -8.64 2.01 0.83
N ILE A 26 -7.92 1.05 1.38
CA ILE A 26 -8.28 -0.38 1.33
C ILE A 26 -8.16 -1.02 2.71
N TYR A 27 -8.77 -2.19 2.88
CA TYR A 27 -8.58 -2.99 4.09
C TYR A 27 -7.26 -3.79 4.05
N ASP A 28 -6.72 -4.11 5.23
CA ASP A 28 -5.44 -4.82 5.40
C ASP A 28 -5.42 -6.24 4.81
N GLU A 29 -6.60 -6.83 4.65
CA GLU A 29 -6.81 -8.12 4.01
C GLU A 29 -7.35 -7.98 2.56
N GLU A 30 -7.35 -6.79 1.96
CA GLU A 30 -7.81 -6.60 0.56
C GLU A 30 -6.97 -7.43 -0.42
N ASP A 31 -7.59 -8.02 -1.44
CA ASP A 31 -6.86 -8.97 -2.30
C ASP A 31 -5.84 -8.29 -3.21
N TYR A 32 -6.07 -7.02 -3.60
CA TYR A 32 -5.29 -6.34 -4.62
C TYR A 32 -4.88 -4.93 -4.23
N VAL A 33 -3.67 -4.57 -4.62
CA VAL A 33 -3.13 -3.20 -4.58
C VAL A 33 -2.58 -2.83 -5.94
N VAL A 34 -2.86 -1.60 -6.38
CA VAL A 34 -2.33 -1.04 -7.62
C VAL A 34 -1.27 0.01 -7.32
N ILE A 35 -0.09 -0.15 -7.91
CA ILE A 35 0.96 0.86 -7.92
C ILE A 35 0.89 1.58 -9.27
N SER A 36 0.67 2.89 -9.25
CA SER A 36 0.66 3.74 -10.44
C SER A 36 1.95 4.54 -10.55
N GLY A 37 2.46 4.74 -11.77
CA GLY A 37 3.74 5.41 -11.98
C GLY A 37 4.13 5.54 -13.44
N ASN A 38 5.43 5.72 -13.68
CA ASN A 38 6.07 5.60 -15.00
C ASN A 38 7.45 4.97 -14.85
N GLY A 39 7.96 4.38 -15.93
CA GLY A 39 9.33 3.85 -15.98
C GLY A 39 9.48 2.47 -15.35
N PHE A 40 8.37 1.76 -15.07
CA PHE A 40 8.43 0.37 -14.64
C PHE A 40 8.88 -0.54 -15.79
N ASN A 41 9.47 -1.68 -15.43
CA ASN A 41 9.78 -2.72 -16.38
C ASN A 41 8.53 -3.56 -16.66
N SER A 42 8.19 -3.76 -17.93
CA SER A 42 6.98 -4.49 -18.32
C SER A 42 7.07 -6.02 -18.17
N LYS A 43 8.21 -6.55 -17.71
CA LYS A 43 8.43 -7.98 -17.50
C LYS A 43 8.66 -8.32 -16.04
N LYS A 44 9.55 -7.58 -15.37
CA LYS A 44 9.93 -7.88 -13.98
C LYS A 44 10.36 -6.63 -13.23
N ASN A 45 9.80 -6.44 -12.05
CA ASN A 45 10.22 -5.44 -11.08
C ASN A 45 10.46 -6.13 -9.73
N VAL A 46 11.36 -5.61 -8.92
CA VAL A 46 11.51 -6.02 -7.51
C VAL A 46 11.23 -4.79 -6.65
N LEU A 47 10.31 -4.92 -5.70
CA LEU A 47 9.80 -3.83 -4.87
C LEU A 47 10.30 -3.98 -3.44
N ALA A 48 10.74 -2.89 -2.83
CA ALA A 48 11.11 -2.84 -1.42
C ALA A 48 10.18 -1.87 -0.67
N PHE A 49 9.41 -2.39 0.27
CA PHE A 49 8.45 -1.64 1.08
C PHE A 49 9.03 -1.27 2.44
N THR A 50 8.44 -0.28 3.11
CA THR A 50 8.86 0.14 4.47
C THR A 50 8.63 -0.92 5.55
N ASN A 51 7.69 -1.83 5.33
CA ASN A 51 7.30 -2.88 6.28
C ASN A 51 7.83 -4.26 5.85
N ASP A 52 8.85 -4.28 4.98
CA ASP A 52 9.58 -5.49 4.58
C ASP A 52 8.71 -6.63 4.01
N ILE A 53 7.52 -6.34 3.46
CA ILE A 53 6.75 -7.34 2.73
C ILE A 53 7.47 -7.75 1.44
N MET A 54 7.50 -9.05 1.16
CA MET A 54 8.29 -9.63 0.07
C MET A 54 7.42 -10.33 -0.97
N GLU A 55 7.82 -10.20 -2.24
CA GLU A 55 7.22 -10.96 -3.34
C GLU A 55 7.44 -12.47 -3.15
N GLY A 56 6.41 -13.28 -3.40
CA GLY A 56 6.42 -14.73 -3.21
C GLY A 56 6.18 -15.18 -1.76
N ILE A 57 6.21 -14.25 -0.79
CA ILE A 57 5.91 -14.52 0.61
C ILE A 57 4.59 -13.84 0.99
N ASN A 58 4.54 -12.51 0.94
CA ASN A 58 3.37 -11.71 1.35
C ASN A 58 2.46 -11.36 0.17
N TYR A 59 3.02 -11.14 -1.02
CA TYR A 59 2.27 -10.78 -2.22
C TYR A 59 2.89 -11.39 -3.49
N THR A 60 2.17 -11.32 -4.61
CA THR A 60 2.67 -11.62 -5.95
C THR A 60 2.41 -10.46 -6.91
N ILE A 61 3.30 -10.23 -7.88
CA ILE A 61 3.00 -9.32 -8.99
C ILE A 61 2.17 -10.10 -10.03
N THR A 62 0.90 -9.71 -10.21
CA THR A 62 0.00 -10.38 -11.15
C THR A 62 -0.02 -9.71 -12.53
N SER A 63 0.32 -8.43 -12.59
CA SER A 63 0.44 -7.69 -13.84
C SER A 63 1.44 -6.56 -13.68
N THR A 64 2.21 -6.31 -14.74
CA THR A 64 3.11 -5.16 -14.80
C THR A 64 3.15 -4.58 -16.21
N SER A 65 3.23 -3.27 -16.27
CA SER A 65 3.41 -2.46 -17.48
C SER A 65 4.31 -1.29 -17.13
N ASN A 66 4.70 -0.47 -18.11
CA ASN A 66 5.53 0.71 -17.85
C ASN A 66 4.92 1.71 -16.84
N ARG A 67 3.59 1.68 -16.65
CA ARG A 67 2.86 2.69 -15.85
C ARG A 67 2.10 2.12 -14.66
N MET A 68 2.02 0.80 -14.54
CA MET A 68 1.20 0.15 -13.52
C MET A 68 1.79 -1.19 -13.10
N ILE A 69 1.71 -1.49 -11.81
CA ILE A 69 1.97 -2.82 -11.23
C ILE A 69 0.76 -3.20 -10.39
N ILE A 70 0.23 -4.41 -10.57
CA ILE A 70 -0.86 -4.96 -9.75
C ILE A 70 -0.28 -6.04 -8.84
N LEU A 71 -0.43 -5.84 -7.54
CA LEU A 71 -0.05 -6.79 -6.51
C LEU A 71 -1.27 -7.57 -6.07
N LYS A 72 -1.10 -8.87 -5.82
CA LYS A 72 -2.10 -9.71 -5.17
C LYS A 72 -1.56 -10.19 -3.83
N LEU A 73 -2.31 -9.98 -2.76
CA LEU A 73 -1.99 -10.46 -1.42
C LEU A 73 -2.02 -11.99 -1.38
N ILE A 74 -1.02 -12.59 -0.74
CA ILE A 74 -1.02 -14.02 -0.43
C ILE A 74 -1.69 -14.19 0.93
N LYS A 75 -2.77 -14.97 1.01
CA LYS A 75 -3.41 -15.26 2.30
C LYS A 75 -2.53 -16.25 3.10
N PRO A 76 -2.46 -16.13 4.45
CA PRO A 76 -3.25 -15.26 5.33
C PRO A 76 -2.53 -13.94 5.69
N PHE A 77 -1.58 -13.47 4.88
CA PHE A 77 -0.85 -12.24 5.17
C PHE A 77 -1.73 -10.99 5.04
N LYS A 78 -1.19 -9.85 5.48
CA LYS A 78 -1.79 -8.52 5.45
C LYS A 78 -0.86 -7.52 4.77
N TRP A 79 -1.43 -6.44 4.23
CA TRP A 79 -0.65 -5.37 3.59
C TRP A 79 0.24 -4.60 4.58
N LEU A 80 -0.24 -4.41 5.81
CA LEU A 80 0.54 -3.91 6.94
C LEU A 80 0.37 -4.89 8.10
N ASP A 81 1.47 -5.29 8.71
CA ASP A 81 1.43 -5.97 10.00
C ASP A 81 1.53 -4.91 11.11
N SER A 82 0.63 -5.01 12.09
CA SER A 82 0.41 -4.00 13.13
C SER A 82 1.59 -3.80 14.09
N MET A 83 2.57 -4.69 14.07
CA MET A 83 3.67 -4.67 15.05
C MET A 83 4.74 -3.59 14.77
N ASP A 84 4.94 -3.18 13.51
CA ASP A 84 6.12 -2.37 13.14
C ASP A 84 5.82 -1.08 12.35
N CYS A 85 4.54 -0.78 12.09
CA CYS A 85 4.17 0.39 11.27
C CYS A 85 3.68 1.57 12.11
N SER A 86 4.47 2.65 12.17
CA SER A 86 4.08 3.94 12.77
C SER A 86 3.05 4.72 11.93
N SER A 87 2.71 4.20 10.75
CA SER A 87 1.79 4.80 9.78
C SER A 87 0.91 3.72 9.16
N ASN A 88 -0.33 4.07 8.83
CA ASN A 88 -1.25 3.21 8.10
C ASN A 88 -1.04 3.31 6.57
N LEU A 89 0.12 3.77 6.11
CA LEU A 89 0.47 3.91 4.71
C LEU A 89 1.30 2.73 4.22
N LEU A 90 0.85 2.09 3.14
CA LEU A 90 1.69 1.18 2.37
C LEU A 90 2.67 2.01 1.52
N THR A 91 3.94 2.00 1.92
CA THR A 91 4.97 2.88 1.36
C THR A 91 6.05 2.08 0.65
N LEU A 92 6.29 2.41 -0.62
CA LEU A 92 7.37 1.85 -1.42
C LEU A 92 8.64 2.69 -1.24
N LEU A 93 9.77 2.08 -0.87
CA LEU A 93 11.04 2.77 -0.65
C LEU A 93 11.92 2.80 -1.89
N SER A 94 12.01 1.67 -2.58
CA SER A 94 12.83 1.53 -3.78
C SER A 94 12.27 0.47 -4.70
N ILE A 95 12.70 0.53 -5.96
CA ILE A 95 12.29 -0.41 -7.00
C ILE A 95 13.50 -0.74 -7.88
N ASN A 96 13.65 -2.01 -8.21
CA ASN A 96 14.60 -2.49 -9.19
C ASN A 96 13.85 -2.90 -10.45
N THR A 97 14.14 -2.19 -11.55
CA THR A 97 13.54 -2.40 -12.87
C THR A 97 14.45 -3.19 -13.82
N GLY A 98 15.55 -3.77 -13.32
CA GLY A 98 16.53 -4.55 -14.09
C GLY A 98 17.98 -4.17 -13.81
N ASP A 99 18.24 -2.93 -13.39
CA ASP A 99 19.59 -2.36 -13.28
C ASP A 99 20.02 -2.06 -11.83
N GLY A 100 19.35 -2.68 -10.86
CA GLY A 100 19.58 -2.44 -9.43
C GLY A 100 18.47 -1.61 -8.79
N PHE A 101 18.52 -1.49 -7.46
CA PHE A 101 17.50 -0.73 -6.71
C PHE A 101 17.72 0.77 -6.87
N ILE A 102 16.67 1.45 -7.33
CA ILE A 102 16.61 2.90 -7.41
C ILE A 102 15.76 3.38 -6.22
N PRO A 103 16.33 4.17 -5.28
CA PRO A 103 15.56 4.73 -4.19
C PRO A 103 14.56 5.76 -4.71
N LEU A 104 13.37 5.77 -4.14
CA LEU A 104 12.39 6.81 -4.36
C LEU A 104 12.74 8.01 -3.45
N ASN A 105 12.57 9.22 -3.96
CA ASN A 105 12.97 10.43 -3.24
C ASN A 105 12.17 10.62 -1.94
N GLY A 106 12.80 11.23 -0.93
CA GLY A 106 12.13 11.59 0.32
C GLY A 106 11.76 10.39 1.18
N SER A 107 10.49 10.31 1.59
CA SER A 107 9.95 9.22 2.42
C SER A 107 9.47 8.00 1.64
N GLY A 108 9.75 7.93 0.33
CA GLY A 108 9.25 6.89 -0.56
C GLY A 108 7.98 7.29 -1.33
N GLY A 109 7.38 6.35 -2.03
CA GLY A 109 6.11 6.50 -2.75
C GLY A 109 4.94 5.93 -1.95
N TYR A 110 3.96 6.78 -1.62
CA TYR A 110 2.76 6.36 -0.89
C TYR A 110 1.74 5.71 -1.85
N ILE A 111 1.46 4.42 -1.65
CA ILE A 111 0.66 3.62 -2.58
C ILE A 111 -0.80 3.57 -2.15
N ALA A 112 -1.04 3.29 -0.88
CA ALA A 112 -2.38 3.09 -0.34
C ALA A 112 -2.43 3.47 1.13
N THR A 113 -3.60 3.92 1.57
CA THR A 113 -3.93 3.96 2.99
C THR A 113 -4.59 2.64 3.35
N ILE A 114 -4.05 1.96 4.34
CA ILE A 114 -4.51 0.65 4.78
C ILE A 114 -5.34 0.81 6.06
N MET A 115 -6.51 0.21 6.09
CA MET A 115 -7.42 0.20 7.22
C MET A 115 -7.52 -1.20 7.79
N GLU A 116 -7.72 -1.35 9.09
CA GLU A 116 -8.00 -2.67 9.67
C GLU A 116 -9.31 -3.21 9.11
N THR A 117 -9.33 -4.47 8.66
CA THR A 117 -10.55 -5.16 8.24
C THR A 117 -11.54 -5.22 9.42
N PRO A 118 -12.78 -4.71 9.27
CA PRO A 118 -13.73 -4.68 10.37
C PRO A 118 -14.13 -6.09 10.78
N LYS A 119 -14.11 -6.37 12.08
CA LYS A 119 -14.49 -7.68 12.64
C LYS A 119 -15.49 -7.46 13.76
N ILE A 120 -16.64 -8.12 13.67
CA ILE A 120 -17.66 -8.11 14.73
C ILE A 120 -17.35 -9.26 15.69
N ILE A 121 -17.32 -8.95 16.98
CA ILE A 121 -17.21 -9.94 18.04
C ILE A 121 -18.64 -10.32 18.47
N PRO A 122 -19.01 -11.62 18.41
CA PRO A 122 -20.32 -12.06 18.89
C PRO A 122 -20.56 -11.65 20.34
N SER A 123 -21.78 -11.17 20.63
CA SER A 123 -22.22 -10.88 21.99
C SER A 123 -23.59 -11.50 22.24
N TYR A 124 -23.83 -11.94 23.48
CA TYR A 124 -25.06 -12.62 23.89
C TYR A 124 -25.91 -11.72 24.79
N ILE A 125 -26.05 -10.45 24.41
CA ILE A 125 -26.84 -9.49 25.18
C ILE A 125 -28.32 -9.79 24.95
N ALA A 126 -29.06 -9.99 26.04
CA ALA A 126 -30.51 -10.13 25.98
C ALA A 126 -31.15 -8.78 25.60
N ILE A 127 -31.89 -8.76 24.50
CA ILE A 127 -32.68 -7.61 24.09
C ILE A 127 -34.04 -7.72 24.76
N THR A 128 -34.44 -6.67 25.48
CA THR A 128 -35.72 -6.57 26.19
C THR A 128 -36.48 -5.32 25.72
N PRO A 129 -37.78 -5.18 26.06
CA PRO A 129 -38.53 -3.96 25.72
C PRO A 129 -37.95 -2.66 26.30
N SER A 130 -37.06 -2.74 27.30
CA SER A 130 -36.38 -1.57 27.88
C SER A 130 -35.00 -1.30 27.29
N THR A 131 -34.52 -2.10 26.33
CA THR A 131 -33.22 -1.90 25.67
C THR A 131 -33.29 -0.69 24.74
N THR A 132 -32.56 0.38 25.07
CA THR A 132 -32.52 1.63 24.28
C THR A 132 -31.24 1.79 23.45
N GLN A 133 -30.26 0.92 23.64
CA GLN A 133 -28.99 0.91 22.91
C GLN A 133 -28.59 -0.52 22.56
N LEU A 134 -28.15 -0.73 21.33
CA LEU A 134 -27.58 -1.99 20.86
C LEU A 134 -26.08 -1.83 20.66
N PRO A 135 -25.24 -2.21 21.64
CA PRO A 135 -23.81 -2.14 21.47
C PRO A 135 -23.34 -3.19 20.45
N ILE A 136 -22.51 -2.77 19.50
CA ILE A 136 -21.81 -3.65 18.57
C ILE A 136 -20.34 -3.66 18.97
N PHE A 137 -19.83 -4.84 19.31
CA PHE A 137 -18.42 -5.02 19.68
C PHE A 137 -17.62 -5.54 18.50
N GLY A 138 -16.36 -5.11 18.40
CA GLY A 138 -15.51 -5.45 17.27
C GLY A 138 -14.31 -4.52 17.13
N SER A 139 -13.56 -4.69 16.04
CA SER A 139 -12.42 -3.86 15.65
C SER A 139 -12.56 -3.38 14.19
N GLY A 140 -11.67 -2.49 13.74
CA GLY A 140 -11.67 -1.96 12.38
C GLY A 140 -12.86 -1.07 11.98
N PHE A 141 -13.73 -0.68 12.92
CA PHE A 141 -14.84 0.23 12.62
C PHE A 141 -14.32 1.65 12.39
N ILE A 142 -14.62 2.20 11.21
CA ILE A 142 -14.33 3.60 10.87
C ILE A 142 -15.45 4.51 11.38
N SER A 143 -15.09 5.53 12.15
CA SER A 143 -16.04 6.51 12.69
C SER A 143 -16.39 7.61 11.67
N ASN A 144 -16.76 7.24 10.44
CA ASN A 144 -17.44 8.21 9.58
C ASN A 144 -18.88 8.34 10.10
N GLN A 145 -19.06 9.28 11.02
CA GLN A 145 -20.32 9.58 11.68
C GLN A 145 -21.43 9.83 10.64
N THR A 146 -22.23 8.80 10.36
CA THR A 146 -23.62 9.00 9.98
C THR A 146 -24.43 8.53 11.18
N ARG A 147 -24.85 9.47 12.03
CA ARG A 147 -25.88 9.20 13.02
C ARG A 147 -27.13 8.84 12.22
N LEU A 148 -27.54 7.57 12.29
CA LEU A 148 -28.87 7.13 11.88
C LEU A 148 -29.88 7.56 12.96
#